data_AF-A0A251ZT86-F1
#
_entry.id   AF-A0A251ZT86-F1
#
_cell.length_a   1.000
_cell.length_b   1.000
_cell.length_c   1.000
_cell.angle_alpha   90.00
_cell.angle_beta   90.00
_cell.angle_gamma   90.00
#
_symmetry.space_group_name_H-M   'P 1'
#
loop_
_entity.id
_entity.type
_entity.pdbx_description
1 polymer ?
#
loop_
_entity_poly.entity_id
_entity_poly.type
_entity_poly.pdbx_seq_one_letter_code
_entity_poly.pdbx_strand_id
1 'polypeptide(L)'
;MSLDLWTTNEGLNVSLADMWAYSSNLFNSTCSVCHSVPKEEHLLANQWIGNLNAMKRYTSLTPDQYRLLLGYLQNHSMDVHENIGAH
;
A
#
# COMPACT_ATOMS: atom_id res chain seq x y z
N MET A 1 -14.43 -23.90 4.53
CA MET A 1 -13.81 -23.83 5.87
C MET A 1 -13.97 -22.39 6.35
N SER A 2 -14.69 -22.14 7.45
CA SER A 2 -14.84 -20.80 8.04
C SER A 2 -14.16 -20.77 9.41
N LEU A 3 -13.55 -19.65 9.76
CA LEU A 3 -12.92 -19.42 11.05
C LEU A 3 -13.46 -18.10 11.60
N ASP A 4 -14.10 -18.16 12.77
CA ASP A 4 -14.60 -16.98 13.47
C ASP A 4 -13.58 -16.53 14.51
N LEU A 5 -13.20 -15.24 14.47
CA LEU A 5 -12.33 -14.59 15.45
C LEU A 5 -13.04 -13.39 16.09
N TRP A 6 -12.74 -13.14 17.36
CA TRP A 6 -13.24 -12.00 18.13
C TRP A 6 -12.07 -11.15 18.61
N THR A 7 -12.20 -9.83 18.49
CA THR A 7 -11.30 -8.82 19.05
C THR A 7 -12.14 -7.66 19.58
N THR A 8 -11.56 -6.83 20.44
CA THR A 8 -12.19 -5.57 20.80
C THR A 8 -12.03 -4.55 19.66
N ASN A 9 -12.88 -3.51 19.68
CA ASN A 9 -12.78 -2.41 18.72
C ASN A 9 -11.67 -1.40 19.09
N GLU A 10 -11.03 -1.56 20.25
CA GLU A 10 -9.97 -0.66 20.68
C GLU A 10 -8.78 -0.73 19.70
N GLY A 11 -8.41 0.42 19.13
CA GLY A 11 -7.30 0.53 18.18
C GLY A 11 -7.63 0.11 16.74
N LEU A 12 -8.88 -0.25 16.42
CA LEU A 12 -9.28 -0.56 15.05
C LEU A 12 -9.69 0.71 14.29
N ASN A 13 -9.09 0.91 13.12
CA ASN A 13 -9.66 1.78 12.10
C ASN A 13 -10.50 0.92 11.14
N VAL A 14 -11.82 1.14 11.16
CA VAL A 14 -12.78 0.41 10.30
C VAL A 14 -12.98 1.08 8.94
N SER A 15 -12.33 2.21 8.68
CA SER A 15 -12.42 2.98 7.44
C SER A 15 -11.25 2.65 6.51
N LEU A 16 -11.56 1.85 5.49
CA LEU A 16 -10.61 1.56 4.42
C LEU A 16 -10.16 2.84 3.68
N ALA A 17 -11.07 3.80 3.51
CA ALA A 17 -10.77 5.07 2.85
C ALA A 17 -9.72 5.88 3.63
N ASP A 18 -9.84 5.95 4.96
CA ASP A 18 -8.88 6.67 5.80
C ASP A 18 -7.51 5.98 5.77
N MET A 19 -7.49 4.65 5.75
CA MET A 19 -6.25 3.86 5.61
C MET A 19 -5.55 4.14 4.27
N TRP A 20 -6.31 4.25 3.17
CA TRP A 20 -5.77 4.60 1.85
C TRP A 20 -5.33 6.05 1.73
N ALA A 21 -6.07 6.99 2.32
CA ALA A 21 -5.63 8.38 2.40
C ALA A 21 -4.32 8.52 3.17
N TYR A 22 -4.18 7.82 4.31
CA TYR A 22 -2.92 7.77 5.06
C TYR A 22 -1.78 7.19 4.20
N SER A 23 -2.03 6.08 3.52
CA SER A 23 -1.02 5.38 2.72
C SER A 23 -0.56 6.21 1.52
N SER A 24 -1.49 6.90 0.84
CA SER A 24 -1.18 7.81 -0.27
C SER A 24 -0.34 9.01 0.22
N ASN A 25 -0.68 9.58 1.38
CA ASN A 25 0.12 10.65 1.98
C ASN A 25 1.51 10.16 2.41
N LEU A 26 1.59 8.96 2.99
CA LEU A 26 2.85 8.32 3.36
C LEU A 26 3.73 8.07 2.13
N PHE A 27 3.13 7.59 1.03
CA PHE A 27 3.81 7.35 -0.24
C PHE A 27 4.42 8.64 -0.79
N ASN A 28 3.59 9.68 -0.95
CA ASN A 28 4.01 10.95 -1.49
C ASN A 28 5.09 11.60 -0.62
N SER A 29 4.84 11.75 0.69
CA SER A 29 5.78 12.43 1.59
C SER A 29 7.12 11.70 1.76
N THR A 30 7.12 10.36 1.73
CA THR A 30 8.35 9.57 1.89
C THR A 30 9.14 9.48 0.60
N CYS A 31 8.46 9.21 -0.53
CA CYS A 31 9.13 8.87 -1.78
C CYS A 31 9.49 10.10 -2.63
N SER A 32 8.90 11.28 -2.36
CA SER A 32 9.19 12.52 -3.11
C SER A 32 10.44 13.25 -2.62
N VAL A 33 11.12 12.76 -1.57
CA VAL A 33 12.24 13.45 -0.93
C VAL A 33 13.47 13.53 -1.84
N CYS A 34 13.69 12.52 -2.68
CA CYS A 34 14.91 12.40 -3.49
C CYS A 34 14.69 12.67 -4.99
N HIS A 35 13.53 12.31 -5.53
CA HIS A 35 13.16 12.44 -6.94
C HIS A 35 11.64 12.41 -7.10
N SER A 36 11.14 12.54 -8.33
CA SER A 36 9.71 12.38 -8.61
C SER A 36 9.21 10.99 -8.22
N VAL A 37 8.00 10.94 -7.66
CA VAL A 37 7.34 9.70 -7.26
C VAL A 37 6.70 9.06 -8.50
N PRO A 38 6.90 7.75 -8.76
CA PRO A 38 6.17 7.05 -9.80
C PRO A 38 4.69 6.94 -9.42
N LYS A 39 3.80 6.96 -10.41
CA LYS A 39 2.38 6.64 -10.17
C LYS A 39 2.22 5.20 -9.71
N GLU A 40 1.18 4.95 -8.94
CA GLU A 40 0.82 3.64 -8.40
C GLU A 40 0.59 2.61 -9.52
N GLU A 41 0.05 3.05 -10.67
CA GLU A 41 -0.19 2.18 -11.83
C GLU A 41 1.05 1.94 -12.70
N HIS A 42 2.24 2.40 -12.28
CA HIS A 42 3.46 2.23 -13.06
C HIS A 42 3.98 0.78 -13.09
N LEU A 43 3.64 -0.01 -12.07
CA LEU A 43 4.09 -1.39 -11.89
C LEU A 43 2.90 -2.33 -11.65
N LEU A 44 3.13 -3.62 -11.90
CA LEU A 44 2.22 -4.70 -11.48
C LEU A 44 2.28 -4.89 -9.96
N ALA A 45 1.21 -5.42 -9.36
CA ALA A 45 1.13 -5.71 -7.93
C ALA A 45 2.35 -6.52 -7.42
N ASN A 46 2.76 -7.54 -8.19
CA ASN A 46 3.88 -8.41 -7.79
C ASN A 46 5.26 -7.75 -7.96
N GLN A 47 5.37 -6.64 -8.68
CA GLN A 47 6.63 -5.91 -8.90
C GLN A 47 6.92 -4.90 -7.79
N TRP A 48 5.87 -4.35 -7.16
CA TRP A 48 6.00 -3.33 -6.12
C TRP A 48 6.86 -3.74 -4.92
N ILE A 49 6.85 -5.03 -4.54
CA ILE A 49 7.68 -5.51 -3.42
C ILE A 49 9.18 -5.35 -3.70
N GLY A 50 9.62 -5.62 -4.94
CA GLY A 50 11.01 -5.44 -5.33
C GLY A 50 11.41 -3.97 -5.36
N ASN A 51 10.55 -3.13 -5.93
CA ASN A 51 10.78 -1.69 -6.05
C ASN A 51 10.86 -1.01 -4.66
N LEU A 52 9.86 -1.24 -3.80
CA LEU A 52 9.81 -0.65 -2.47
C LEU A 52 10.97 -1.15 -1.59
N ASN A 53 11.37 -2.43 -1.72
CA ASN A 53 12.51 -2.96 -0.98
C ASN A 53 13.84 -2.31 -1.39
N ALA A 54 14.02 -1.97 -2.67
CA ALA A 54 15.21 -1.26 -3.14
C ALA A 54 15.34 0.13 -2.49
N MET A 55 14.21 0.78 -2.21
CA MET A 55 14.15 2.10 -1.58
C MET A 55 14.21 2.05 -0.04
N LYS A 56 13.82 0.95 0.58
CA LYS A 56 13.63 0.81 2.04
C LYS A 56 14.75 1.44 2.88
N ARG A 57 16.02 1.18 2.54
CA ARG A 57 17.19 1.70 3.28
C ARG A 57 17.41 3.21 3.20
N TYR A 58 16.73 3.87 2.27
CA TYR A 58 16.78 5.31 2.04
C TYR A 58 15.55 6.04 2.63
N THR A 59 14.67 5.32 3.30
CA THR A 59 13.45 5.86 3.91
C THR A 59 13.51 5.75 5.43
N SER A 60 12.71 6.55 6.13
CA SER A 60 12.49 6.43 7.57
C SER A 60 11.25 5.60 7.92
N LEU A 61 10.76 4.76 6.99
CA LEU A 61 9.55 3.96 7.21
C LEU A 61 9.76 2.95 8.35
N THR A 62 8.82 2.89 9.27
CA THR A 62 8.75 1.78 10.23
C THR A 62 8.38 0.47 9.50
N PRO A 63 8.62 -0.71 10.11
CA PRO A 63 8.21 -1.97 9.51
C PRO A 63 6.72 -2.03 9.15
N ASP A 64 5.85 -1.41 9.94
CA ASP A 64 4.41 -1.43 9.72
C ASP A 64 4.00 -0.44 8.63
N GLN A 65 4.60 0.76 8.62
CA GLN A 65 4.44 1.71 7.51
C GLN A 65 4.89 1.11 6.18
N TYR A 66 6.01 0.38 6.17
CA TYR A 66 6.48 -0.32 4.97
C TYR A 66 5.46 -1.34 4.46
N ARG A 67 4.91 -2.17 5.35
CA ARG A 67 3.91 -3.19 4.97
C ARG A 67 2.61 -2.56 4.51
N LEU A 68 2.16 -1.51 5.18
CA LEU A 68 0.95 -0.78 4.81
C LEU A 68 1.11 -0.12 3.45
N LEU A 69 2.24 0.56 3.21
CA LEU A 69 2.55 1.19 1.93
C LEU A 69 2.67 0.15 0.82
N LEU A 70 3.30 -1.00 1.08
CA LEU A 70 3.34 -2.10 0.10
C LEU A 70 1.92 -2.56 -0.25
N GLY A 71 1.06 -2.80 0.74
CA GLY A 71 -0.33 -3.20 0.51
C GLY A 71 -1.11 -2.17 -0.30
N TYR A 72 -0.91 -0.87 -0.02
CA TYR A 72 -1.49 0.22 -0.80
C TYR A 72 -1.06 0.19 -2.26
N LEU A 73 0.26 0.15 -2.53
CA LEU A 73 0.80 0.13 -3.88
C LEU A 73 0.35 -1.10 -4.68
N GLN A 74 0.25 -2.25 -4.00
CA GLN A 74 -0.27 -3.47 -4.62
C GLN A 74 -1.76 -3.34 -4.98
N ASN A 75 -2.58 -2.74 -4.13
CA ASN A 75 -4.02 -2.58 -4.38
C ASN A 75 -4.39 -1.45 -5.38
N HIS A 76 -3.42 -0.60 -5.73
CA HIS A 76 -3.59 0.50 -6.70
C HIS A 76 -2.65 0.34 -7.90
N SER A 77 -2.16 -0.88 -8.10
CA SER A 77 -1.25 -1.22 -9.18
C SER A 77 -1.98 -1.38 -10.52
N MET A 78 -1.20 -1.45 -11.59
CA MET A 78 -1.70 -1.52 -12.97
C MET A 78 -2.76 -2.61 -13.19
N ASP A 79 -2.52 -3.82 -12.64
CA ASP A 79 -3.30 -5.03 -12.87
C ASP A 79 -4.41 -5.26 -11.84
N VAL A 80 -4.61 -4.33 -10.90
CA VAL A 80 -5.69 -4.42 -9.91
C VAL A 80 -6.94 -3.63 -10.34
N HIS A 81 -6.81 -2.74 -11.34
CA HIS A 81 -7.94 -1.97 -11.87
C HIS A 81 -8.66 -2.59 -13.09
N GLU A 82 -8.28 -3.81 -13.51
CA GLU A 82 -8.82 -4.45 -14.73
C GLU A 82 -9.75 -5.66 -14.49
N ASN A 83 -10.49 -5.73 -13.38
CA ASN A 83 -11.51 -6.77 -13.17
C ASN A 83 -12.85 -6.26 -12.63
N ILE A 84 -13.36 -5.18 -13.24
CA ILE A 84 -14.82 -4.89 -13.26
C ILE A 84 -15.32 -5.12 -14.70
N GLY A 85 -15.16 -6.34 -15.23
CA GLY A 85 -15.59 -6.62 -16.61
C GLY A 85 -15.24 -7.96 -17.27
N ALA A 86 -14.84 -9.01 -16.55
CA ALA A 86 -14.73 -10.35 -17.14
C ALA A 86 -15.90 -11.23 -16.68
N HIS A 87 -16.85 -11.42 -17.59
CA HIS A 87 -17.89 -12.45 -17.57
C HIS A 87 -17.30 -13.86 -17.64
#